data_AF-A0AAN9SWM9-F1
#
_entry.id   AF-A0AAN9SWM9-F1
#
_cell.length_a   1.000
_cell.length_b   1.000
_cell.length_c   1.000
_cell.angle_alpha   90.00
_cell.angle_beta   90.00
_cell.angle_gamma   90.00
#
_symmetry.space_group_name_H-M   'P 1'
#
loop_
_entity.id
_entity.type
_entity.pdbx_description
1 polymer ?
#
loop_
_entity_poly.entity_id
_entity_poly.type
_entity_poly.pdbx_seq_one_letter_code
_entity_poly.pdbx_strand_id
1 'polypeptide(L)'
;MDELLQPLVDEAKLLGYSCREEWISAMVTSLTTYLAKEIFPSYISQLDEESVTGIQSSAKISWLHLIDLMVAFDKRIKSLVEHSGILLSFDDDIMQKISSLSVFCDRPDWLDLWVEIELGDALDNLKPDIQDDNNWRKKVEGAVLSSYTDDHKSPLVSNTLLHHLASVIDRCRSLPSVSLRSKFLRLTGLPIIKNFFDSILIRCQEAEGLTALTDDDGIIKVTISINAAHYFESVLKEWSEDVFFLEMGMDEVDKEGLECNANSYGEELPESSRKVIFDDEIKRLEDFRTEWVEKISLVILRGFDSHSRDYVKNKKQWQKGEEGWTVSKTLIEALDYMQSKMSVVEESLNGRDFVGVWRSLAAGIDRLIFNCILISNVKFHNSGVERFGGDLDVLCGVFGAWCLRPEGFFPKASEGLKLLKLDENRVQECMARGKRWLKENGFRRLSLTEAEKILKNRVFMS
;
A
#
# COMPACT_ATOMS: atom_id res chain seq x y z
N MET A 1 24.33 -33.55 35.39
CA MET A 1 23.60 -34.35 34.39
C MET A 1 24.60 -34.95 33.41
N ASP A 2 25.33 -34.11 32.71
CA ASP A 2 26.23 -34.49 31.60
C ASP A 2 27.41 -35.39 32.04
N GLU A 3 27.95 -35.21 33.25
CA GLU A 3 29.10 -36.01 33.73
C GLU A 3 28.73 -37.32 34.43
N LEU A 4 27.47 -37.48 34.86
CA LEU A 4 27.05 -38.59 35.74
C LEU A 4 25.94 -39.44 35.16
N LEU A 5 24.90 -38.83 34.57
CA LEU A 5 23.73 -39.54 34.07
C LEU A 5 23.83 -39.83 32.58
N GLN A 6 24.38 -38.90 31.80
CA GLN A 6 24.55 -39.11 30.36
C GLN A 6 25.42 -40.35 30.05
N PRO A 7 26.56 -40.62 30.74
CA PRO A 7 27.34 -41.82 30.48
C PRO A 7 26.58 -43.13 30.74
N LEU A 8 25.67 -43.14 31.72
CA LEU A 8 24.84 -44.31 32.04
C LEU A 8 23.77 -44.56 30.96
N VAL A 9 23.20 -43.49 30.39
CA VAL A 9 22.24 -43.57 29.28
C VAL A 9 22.94 -44.01 27.99
N ASP A 10 24.14 -43.51 27.75
CA ASP A 10 24.98 -43.91 26.61
C ASP A 10 25.38 -45.40 26.73
N GLU A 11 25.73 -45.87 27.93
CA GLU A 11 26.00 -47.30 28.21
C GLU A 11 24.76 -48.17 27.99
N ALA A 12 23.57 -47.66 28.31
CA ALA A 12 22.29 -48.32 28.04
C ALA A 12 21.89 -48.32 26.55
N LYS A 13 22.68 -47.67 25.67
CA LYS A 13 22.46 -47.58 24.21
C LYS A 13 21.13 -46.93 23.82
N LEU A 14 20.61 -46.02 24.64
CA LEU A 14 19.43 -45.21 24.30
C LEU A 14 19.85 -44.07 23.38
N LEU A 15 20.03 -44.39 22.09
CA LEU A 15 20.43 -43.42 21.07
C LEU A 15 19.38 -42.30 20.93
N GLY A 16 19.83 -41.05 20.98
CA GLY A 16 18.98 -39.86 20.84
C GLY A 16 18.38 -39.35 22.15
N TYR A 17 18.65 -39.98 23.29
CA TYR A 17 18.14 -39.53 24.60
C TYR A 17 19.15 -38.62 25.31
N SER A 18 18.73 -37.37 25.59
CA SER A 18 19.54 -36.39 26.31
C SER A 18 19.02 -36.23 27.74
N CYS A 19 19.83 -36.63 28.73
CA CYS A 19 19.51 -36.40 30.14
C CYS A 19 19.28 -34.92 30.45
N ARG A 20 20.01 -34.03 29.77
CA ARG A 20 19.90 -32.59 29.94
C ARG A 20 18.59 -32.06 29.39
N GLU A 21 18.16 -32.52 28.23
CA GLU A 21 16.87 -32.15 27.63
C GLU A 21 15.70 -32.56 28.52
N GLU A 22 15.71 -33.82 28.99
CA GLU A 22 14.67 -34.32 29.90
C GLU A 22 14.63 -33.54 31.22
N TRP A 23 15.80 -33.17 31.76
CA TRP A 23 15.86 -32.33 32.94
C TRP A 23 15.31 -30.91 32.67
N ILE A 24 15.69 -30.30 31.55
CA ILE A 24 15.16 -28.99 31.14
C ILE A 24 13.64 -29.06 30.97
N SER A 25 13.14 -30.06 30.24
CA SER A 25 11.71 -30.26 30.03
C SER A 25 10.99 -30.45 31.35
N ALA A 26 11.49 -31.28 32.27
CA ALA A 26 10.89 -31.47 33.59
C ALA A 26 10.84 -30.17 34.43
N MET A 27 11.89 -29.33 34.35
CA MET A 27 11.92 -28.03 35.01
C MET A 27 10.89 -27.07 34.40
N VAL A 28 10.80 -27.01 33.08
CA VAL A 28 9.81 -26.21 32.36
C VAL A 28 8.41 -26.68 32.72
N THR A 29 8.10 -27.98 32.61
CA THR A 29 6.79 -28.55 32.97
C THR A 29 6.40 -28.23 34.41
N SER A 30 7.35 -28.28 35.36
CA SER A 30 7.08 -27.92 36.76
C SER A 30 6.66 -26.45 36.90
N LEU A 31 7.36 -25.54 36.20
CA LEU A 31 7.01 -24.12 36.15
C LEU A 31 5.66 -23.90 35.46
N THR A 32 5.45 -24.46 34.26
CA THR A 32 4.21 -24.32 33.49
C THR A 32 3.01 -24.83 34.28
N THR A 33 3.17 -25.93 35.02
CA THR A 33 2.13 -26.47 35.91
C THR A 33 1.79 -25.51 37.05
N TYR A 34 2.79 -24.87 37.65
CA TYR A 34 2.58 -23.86 38.69
C TYR A 34 1.89 -22.61 38.13
N LEU A 35 2.35 -22.12 36.98
CA LEU A 35 1.73 -20.99 36.28
C LEU A 35 0.25 -21.27 35.98
N ALA A 36 -0.06 -22.45 35.46
CA ALA A 36 -1.42 -22.84 35.08
C ALA A 36 -2.36 -23.04 36.28
N LYS A 37 -1.86 -23.53 37.43
CA LYS A 37 -2.70 -23.83 38.59
C LYS A 37 -2.90 -22.65 39.53
N GLU A 38 -1.87 -21.82 39.70
CA GLU A 38 -1.86 -20.80 40.76
C GLU A 38 -1.85 -19.38 40.19
N ILE A 39 -0.99 -19.11 39.21
CA ILE A 39 -0.72 -17.72 38.76
C ILE A 39 -1.79 -17.23 37.77
N PHE A 40 -1.98 -17.92 36.64
CA PHE A 40 -2.96 -17.50 35.63
C PHE A 40 -4.39 -17.42 36.19
N PRO A 41 -4.89 -18.40 36.96
CA PRO A 41 -6.22 -18.29 37.57
C PRO A 41 -6.37 -17.08 38.49
N SER A 42 -5.33 -16.71 39.25
CA SER A 42 -5.35 -15.54 40.13
C SER A 42 -5.44 -14.22 39.35
N TYR A 43 -4.72 -14.11 38.23
CA TYR A 43 -4.81 -12.93 37.37
C TYR A 43 -6.14 -12.85 36.64
N ILE A 44 -6.69 -13.99 36.19
CA ILE A 44 -8.00 -14.04 35.54
C ILE A 44 -9.09 -13.58 36.52
N SER A 45 -9.09 -14.06 37.76
CA SER A 45 -10.08 -13.60 38.75
C SER A 45 -9.99 -12.08 39.01
N GLN A 46 -8.78 -11.52 39.01
CA GLN A 46 -8.59 -10.08 39.16
C GLN A 46 -9.08 -9.31 37.93
N LEU A 47 -8.85 -9.82 36.71
CA LEU A 47 -9.37 -9.23 35.47
C LEU A 47 -10.90 -9.22 35.45
N ASP A 48 -11.54 -10.31 35.89
CA ASP A 48 -13.00 -10.40 36.00
C ASP A 48 -13.55 -9.37 37.01
N GLU A 49 -12.91 -9.20 38.17
CA GLU A 49 -13.28 -8.19 39.17
C GLU A 49 -13.08 -6.75 38.67
N GLU A 50 -11.97 -6.49 37.95
CA GLU A 50 -11.69 -5.18 37.33
C GLU A 50 -12.75 -4.84 36.25
N SER A 51 -13.22 -5.83 35.48
CA SER A 51 -14.25 -5.63 34.45
C SER A 51 -15.59 -5.15 35.03
N VAL A 52 -15.93 -5.59 36.25
CA VAL A 52 -17.17 -5.22 36.97
C VAL A 52 -17.06 -3.87 37.66
N THR A 53 -15.86 -3.54 38.16
CA THR A 53 -15.62 -2.32 38.96
C THR A 53 -15.20 -1.11 38.12
N GLY A 54 -14.74 -1.32 36.88
CA GLY A 54 -14.33 -0.27 35.95
C GLY A 54 -12.97 0.36 36.28
N ILE A 55 -12.21 -0.19 37.24
CA ILE A 55 -10.87 0.28 37.61
C ILE A 55 -9.85 -0.56 36.84
N GLN A 56 -9.52 -0.11 35.63
CA GLN A 56 -8.56 -0.78 34.75
C GLN A 56 -7.12 -0.34 35.06
N SER A 57 -6.23 -1.29 35.39
CA SER A 57 -4.81 -1.26 34.94
C SER A 57 -3.94 -2.33 35.60
N SER A 58 -4.20 -2.74 36.84
CA SER A 58 -3.19 -3.49 37.61
C SER A 58 -3.00 -4.92 37.12
N ALA A 59 -4.09 -5.63 36.83
CA ALA A 59 -4.05 -7.01 36.40
C ALA A 59 -3.55 -7.15 34.95
N LYS A 60 -3.95 -6.25 34.04
CA LYS A 60 -3.48 -6.22 32.64
C LYS A 60 -1.97 -5.97 32.53
N ILE A 61 -1.44 -5.01 33.30
CA ILE A 61 0.01 -4.72 33.33
C ILE A 61 0.77 -5.93 33.92
N SER A 62 0.24 -6.53 34.99
CA SER A 62 0.85 -7.72 35.60
C SER A 62 0.87 -8.92 34.64
N TRP A 63 -0.20 -9.09 33.85
CA TRP A 63 -0.26 -10.10 32.79
C TRP A 63 0.84 -9.89 31.74
N LEU A 64 0.92 -8.69 31.14
CA LEU A 64 1.93 -8.38 30.13
C LEU A 64 3.36 -8.54 30.70
N HIS A 65 3.58 -8.11 31.94
CA HIS A 65 4.85 -8.31 32.61
C HIS A 65 5.20 -9.79 32.81
N LEU A 66 4.23 -10.63 33.18
CA LEU A 66 4.42 -12.07 33.28
C LEU A 66 4.80 -12.67 31.91
N ILE A 67 4.12 -12.25 30.83
CA ILE A 67 4.48 -12.68 29.47
C ILE A 67 5.94 -12.31 29.16
N ASP A 68 6.36 -11.07 29.42
CA ASP A 68 7.74 -10.65 29.16
C ASP A 68 8.76 -11.50 29.96
N LEU A 69 8.43 -11.86 31.21
CA LEU A 69 9.25 -12.78 32.02
C LEU A 69 9.29 -14.20 31.44
N MET A 70 8.17 -14.71 30.94
CA MET A 70 8.08 -16.02 30.27
C MET A 70 8.91 -16.04 28.98
N VAL A 71 8.81 -15.00 28.15
CA VAL A 71 9.62 -14.85 26.93
C VAL A 71 11.10 -14.80 27.26
N ALA A 72 11.50 -14.03 28.29
CA ALA A 72 12.89 -13.94 28.72
C ALA A 72 13.42 -15.27 29.28
N PHE A 73 12.59 -16.00 30.02
CA PHE A 73 12.89 -17.35 30.52
C PHE A 73 13.10 -18.32 29.35
N ASP A 74 12.17 -18.36 28.39
CA ASP A 74 12.25 -19.24 27.21
C ASP A 74 13.48 -18.95 26.35
N LYS A 75 13.85 -17.68 26.16
CA LYS A 75 15.10 -17.30 25.47
C LYS A 75 16.34 -17.89 26.17
N ARG A 76 16.37 -17.89 27.50
CA ARG A 76 17.47 -18.51 28.27
C ARG A 76 17.45 -20.04 28.18
N ILE A 77 16.28 -20.66 28.21
CA ILE A 77 16.14 -22.12 28.03
C ILE A 77 16.63 -22.54 26.64
N LYS A 78 16.19 -21.85 25.58
CA LYS A 78 16.66 -22.10 24.20
C LYS A 78 18.18 -22.04 24.10
N SER A 79 18.80 -20.98 24.66
CA SER A 79 20.26 -20.87 24.70
C SER A 79 20.91 -22.04 25.46
N LEU A 80 20.36 -22.46 26.60
CA LEU A 80 20.88 -23.60 27.35
C LEU A 80 20.84 -24.91 26.57
N VAL A 81 19.86 -25.10 25.69
CA VAL A 81 19.75 -26.26 24.80
C VAL A 81 20.74 -26.15 23.64
N GLU A 82 20.87 -25.00 22.98
CA GLU A 82 21.82 -24.79 21.88
C GLU A 82 23.27 -25.09 22.30
N HIS A 83 23.67 -24.69 23.52
CA HIS A 83 25.00 -24.95 24.06
C HIS A 83 25.26 -26.44 24.38
N SER A 84 24.24 -27.30 24.33
CA SER A 84 24.39 -28.75 24.55
C SER A 84 24.79 -29.53 23.30
N GLY A 85 25.00 -28.85 22.16
CA GLY A 85 25.46 -29.47 20.90
C GLY A 85 24.36 -30.21 20.14
N ILE A 86 23.12 -30.14 20.62
CA ILE A 86 21.93 -30.65 19.96
C ILE A 86 21.44 -29.54 19.03
N LEU A 87 21.46 -29.80 17.72
CA LEU A 87 20.77 -28.96 16.76
C LEU A 87 19.27 -29.22 16.99
N LEU A 88 18.57 -28.31 17.67
CA LEU A 88 17.12 -28.31 17.65
C LEU A 88 16.72 -28.11 16.19
N SER A 89 16.44 -29.20 15.48
CA SER A 89 15.58 -29.11 14.31
C SER A 89 14.30 -28.41 14.75
N PHE A 90 13.69 -27.65 13.85
CA PHE A 90 12.40 -26.95 13.99
C PHE A 90 11.24 -27.93 14.23
N ASP A 91 11.35 -28.77 15.25
CA ASP A 91 10.32 -29.71 15.66
C ASP A 91 9.49 -29.01 16.74
N ASP A 92 8.27 -28.62 16.35
CA ASP A 92 7.29 -27.95 17.20
C ASP A 92 7.03 -28.76 18.48
N ASP A 93 7.14 -30.10 18.45
CA ASP A 93 6.98 -30.95 19.63
C ASP A 93 8.07 -30.72 20.68
N ILE A 94 9.32 -30.50 20.24
CA ILE A 94 10.43 -30.23 21.16
C ILE A 94 10.31 -28.80 21.69
N MET A 95 9.95 -27.84 20.83
CA MET A 95 9.74 -26.45 21.24
C MET A 95 8.63 -26.30 22.28
N GLN A 96 7.52 -27.04 22.14
CA GLN A 96 6.45 -27.06 23.14
C GLN A 96 6.91 -27.61 24.49
N LYS A 97 7.74 -28.68 24.49
CA LYS A 97 8.25 -29.31 25.73
C LYS A 97 9.19 -28.43 26.55
N ILE A 98 9.86 -27.46 25.92
CA ILE A 98 10.85 -26.60 26.58
C ILE A 98 10.41 -25.13 26.69
N SER A 99 9.21 -24.80 26.25
CA SER A 99 8.63 -23.45 26.34
C SER A 99 7.65 -23.33 27.50
N SER A 100 7.78 -22.28 28.31
CA SER A 100 6.78 -21.92 29.32
C SER A 100 5.49 -21.39 28.70
N LEU A 101 5.55 -20.86 27.47
CA LEU A 101 4.40 -20.41 26.69
C LEU A 101 3.54 -21.57 26.15
N SER A 102 3.97 -22.82 26.32
CA SER A 102 3.15 -24.00 25.99
C SER A 102 1.85 -24.08 26.81
N VAL A 103 1.75 -23.32 27.90
CA VAL A 103 0.50 -23.14 28.65
C VAL A 103 -0.67 -22.69 27.76
N PHE A 104 -0.37 -21.93 26.70
CA PHE A 104 -1.36 -21.47 25.73
C PHE A 104 -1.78 -22.54 24.72
N CYS A 105 -0.99 -23.60 24.55
CA CYS A 105 -1.40 -24.78 23.78
C CYS A 105 -2.56 -25.50 24.48
N ASP A 106 -2.47 -25.67 25.82
CA ASP A 106 -3.48 -26.35 26.62
C ASP A 106 -4.72 -25.48 26.87
N ARG A 107 -4.54 -24.15 26.90
CA ARG A 107 -5.57 -23.15 27.21
C ARG A 107 -5.65 -22.08 26.12
N PRO A 108 -6.32 -22.36 24.99
CA PRO A 108 -6.47 -21.39 23.91
C PRO A 108 -7.28 -20.15 24.33
N ASP A 109 -8.13 -20.27 25.36
CA ASP A 109 -8.87 -19.17 25.97
C ASP A 109 -7.94 -18.15 26.65
N TRP A 110 -6.81 -18.59 27.20
CA TRP A 110 -5.83 -17.69 27.79
C TRP A 110 -5.01 -16.94 26.74
N LEU A 111 -4.82 -17.54 25.56
CA LEU A 111 -4.25 -16.83 24.42
C LEU A 111 -5.19 -15.71 23.97
N ASP A 112 -6.49 -15.99 23.90
CA ASP A 112 -7.49 -14.98 23.50
C ASP A 112 -7.51 -13.79 24.47
N LEU A 113 -7.38 -14.05 25.78
CA LEU A 113 -7.22 -12.99 26.79
C LEU A 113 -5.93 -12.19 26.59
N TRP A 114 -4.79 -12.87 26.36
CA TRP A 114 -3.53 -12.16 26.11
C TRP A 114 -3.64 -11.27 24.86
N VAL A 115 -4.16 -11.82 23.77
CA VAL A 115 -4.43 -11.10 22.52
C VAL A 115 -5.26 -9.83 22.76
N GLU A 116 -6.34 -9.92 23.54
CA GLU A 116 -7.19 -8.77 23.86
C GLU A 116 -6.43 -7.70 24.65
N ILE A 117 -5.67 -8.12 25.67
CA ILE A 117 -4.88 -7.21 26.50
C ILE A 117 -3.78 -6.53 25.66
N GLU A 118 -3.07 -7.29 24.85
CA GLU A 118 -1.98 -6.82 23.97
C GLU A 118 -2.51 -5.83 22.93
N LEU A 119 -3.64 -6.16 22.28
CA LEU A 119 -4.25 -5.27 21.29
C LEU A 119 -4.72 -3.97 21.95
N GLY A 120 -5.35 -4.05 23.11
CA GLY A 120 -5.79 -2.88 23.87
C GLY A 120 -4.62 -1.95 24.21
N ASP A 121 -3.55 -2.50 24.79
CA ASP A 121 -2.34 -1.74 25.14
C ASP A 121 -1.68 -1.12 23.91
N ALA A 122 -1.52 -1.88 22.82
CA ALA A 122 -0.93 -1.37 21.58
C ALA A 122 -1.74 -0.21 21.00
N LEU A 123 -3.08 -0.34 20.93
CA LEU A 123 -3.94 0.72 20.39
C LEU A 123 -3.98 1.96 21.29
N ASP A 124 -4.01 1.79 22.61
CA ASP A 124 -4.00 2.90 23.55
C ASP A 124 -2.70 3.70 23.48
N ASN A 125 -1.56 3.01 23.30
CA ASN A 125 -0.24 3.63 23.10
C ASN A 125 -0.12 4.33 21.74
N LEU A 126 -0.75 3.82 20.68
CA LEU A 126 -0.73 4.41 19.34
C LEU A 126 -1.65 5.62 19.17
N LYS A 127 -2.75 5.65 19.92
CA LYS A 127 -3.78 6.70 19.82
C LYS A 127 -3.25 8.14 19.93
N PRO A 128 -2.41 8.52 20.91
CA PRO A 128 -1.88 9.88 20.99
C PRO A 128 -1.04 10.24 19.75
N ASP A 129 -0.26 9.30 19.24
CA ASP A 129 0.62 9.53 18.09
C ASP A 129 -0.15 9.73 16.78
N ILE A 130 -1.26 9.00 16.61
CA ILE A 130 -2.18 9.16 15.47
C ILE A 130 -2.94 10.49 15.56
N GLN A 131 -3.27 10.95 16.77
CA GLN A 131 -4.04 12.18 16.98
C GLN A 131 -3.19 13.46 16.85
N ASP A 132 -1.88 13.39 17.07
CA ASP A 132 -0.99 14.54 16.89
C ASP A 132 -0.73 14.82 15.40
N ASP A 133 -1.30 15.89 14.86
CA ASP A 133 -1.09 16.29 13.46
C ASP A 133 0.38 16.60 13.13
N ASN A 134 1.21 16.93 14.13
CA ASN A 134 2.64 17.12 13.91
C ASN A 134 3.33 15.82 13.47
N ASN A 135 2.89 14.66 13.97
CA ASN A 135 3.46 13.37 13.60
C ASN A 135 3.14 13.00 12.13
N TRP A 136 2.08 13.58 11.58
CA TRP A 136 1.74 13.46 10.16
C TRP A 136 2.54 14.42 9.28
N ARG A 137 2.94 15.59 9.79
CA ARG A 137 3.68 16.60 9.00
C ARG A 137 5.19 16.42 9.06
N LYS A 138 5.73 15.90 10.15
CA LYS A 138 7.17 15.64 10.29
C LYS A 138 7.57 14.47 9.41
N LYS A 139 8.50 14.74 8.48
CA LYS A 139 9.19 13.69 7.72
C LYS A 139 10.18 12.98 8.64
N VAL A 140 10.38 11.69 8.39
CA VAL A 140 11.46 10.94 9.02
C VAL A 140 12.79 11.50 8.51
N GLU A 141 13.56 12.16 9.38
CA GLU A 141 14.92 12.58 9.03
C GLU A 141 15.85 11.36 8.96
N GLY A 142 16.10 10.88 7.74
CA GLY A 142 17.32 10.19 7.35
C GLY A 142 17.48 8.71 7.74
N ALA A 143 17.44 7.86 6.73
CA ALA A 143 18.48 6.84 6.55
C ALA A 143 19.01 6.95 5.12
N VAL A 144 20.10 7.71 4.96
CA VAL A 144 20.97 7.71 3.78
C VAL A 144 21.72 6.36 3.74
N LEU A 145 20.98 5.27 3.58
CA LEU A 145 21.51 3.90 3.52
C LEU A 145 20.75 3.06 2.48
N SER A 146 20.36 3.66 1.36
CA SER A 146 20.41 2.98 0.07
C SER A 146 20.29 4.02 -1.05
N SER A 147 21.15 3.95 -2.06
CA SER A 147 21.10 4.83 -3.23
C SER A 147 19.99 4.45 -4.23
N TYR A 148 19.02 3.61 -3.80
CA TYR A 148 17.94 3.06 -4.62
C TYR A 148 16.55 3.08 -3.99
N THR A 149 16.40 3.54 -2.74
CA THR A 149 15.09 3.62 -2.09
C THR A 149 14.33 4.83 -2.62
N ASP A 150 13.17 4.56 -3.23
CA ASP A 150 12.09 5.54 -3.45
C ASP A 150 12.05 6.49 -2.23
N ASP A 151 12.14 7.80 -2.42
CA ASP A 151 11.87 8.75 -1.34
C ASP A 151 10.37 8.65 -1.06
N HIS A 152 9.99 7.71 -0.19
CA HIS A 152 8.60 7.45 0.17
C HIS A 152 7.94 8.67 0.81
N LYS A 153 8.71 9.69 1.22
CA LYS A 153 8.22 10.90 1.91
C LYS A 153 7.26 10.56 3.06
N SER A 154 7.54 9.45 3.76
CA SER A 154 6.66 8.90 4.79
C SER A 154 6.63 9.80 6.03
N PRO A 155 5.45 10.01 6.64
CA PRO A 155 5.34 10.71 7.91
C PRO A 155 5.88 9.87 9.08
N LEU A 156 6.23 10.54 10.18
CA LEU A 156 6.74 9.93 11.40
C LEU A 156 5.79 8.89 12.00
N VAL A 157 4.47 9.15 11.96
CA VAL A 157 3.45 8.25 12.50
C VAL A 157 3.53 6.82 11.93
N SER A 158 3.91 6.69 10.65
CA SER A 158 4.07 5.37 10.00
C SER A 158 5.19 4.55 10.65
N ASN A 159 6.30 5.19 11.03
CA ASN A 159 7.39 4.50 11.73
C ASN A 159 6.97 4.10 13.15
N THR A 160 6.27 4.97 13.88
CA THR A 160 5.78 4.65 15.22
C THR A 160 4.89 3.42 15.20
N LEU A 161 3.97 3.35 14.23
CA LEU A 161 3.09 2.21 14.02
C LEU A 161 3.83 0.93 13.66
N LEU A 162 4.81 1.00 12.74
CA LEU A 162 5.64 -0.14 12.40
C LEU A 162 6.46 -0.63 13.59
N HIS A 163 6.97 0.26 14.44
CA HIS A 163 7.67 -0.12 15.67
C HIS A 163 6.77 -0.88 16.64
N HIS A 164 5.53 -0.43 16.83
CA HIS A 164 4.57 -1.12 17.69
C HIS A 164 4.20 -2.48 17.11
N LEU A 165 3.92 -2.54 15.81
CA LEU A 165 3.62 -3.80 15.12
C LEU A 165 4.81 -4.77 15.17
N ALA A 166 6.04 -4.29 14.98
CA ALA A 166 7.26 -5.10 15.10
C ALA A 166 7.44 -5.64 16.52
N SER A 167 7.11 -4.85 17.56
CA SER A 167 7.14 -5.31 18.96
C SER A 167 6.14 -6.45 19.20
N VAL A 168 4.91 -6.32 18.69
CA VAL A 168 3.89 -7.38 18.76
C VAL A 168 4.32 -8.63 18.00
N ILE A 169 4.97 -8.47 16.83
CA ILE A 169 5.54 -9.58 16.06
C ILE A 169 6.69 -10.26 16.81
N ASP A 170 7.57 -9.52 17.49
CA ASP A 170 8.65 -10.13 18.30
C ASP A 170 8.10 -10.98 19.45
N ARG A 171 7.04 -10.50 20.12
CA ARG A 171 6.31 -11.28 21.11
C ARG A 171 5.66 -12.51 20.49
N CYS A 172 5.03 -12.38 19.32
CA CYS A 172 4.46 -13.52 18.60
C CYS A 172 5.50 -14.61 18.30
N ARG A 173 6.71 -14.24 17.85
CA ARG A 173 7.81 -15.20 17.57
C ARG A 173 8.19 -16.09 18.74
N SER A 174 7.90 -15.67 19.98
CA SER A 174 8.17 -16.47 21.17
C SER A 174 7.24 -17.67 21.33
N LEU A 175 6.03 -17.63 20.74
CA LEU A 175 5.05 -18.70 20.84
C LEU A 175 5.60 -20.02 20.26
N PRO A 176 5.30 -21.17 20.90
CA PRO A 176 5.97 -22.42 20.59
C PRO A 176 5.45 -23.11 19.32
N SER A 177 4.26 -22.77 18.81
CA SER A 177 3.68 -23.40 17.61
C SER A 177 3.31 -22.39 16.53
N VAL A 178 3.41 -22.80 15.26
CA VAL A 178 3.02 -21.99 14.09
C VAL A 178 1.54 -21.58 14.15
N SER A 179 0.67 -22.51 14.52
CA SER A 179 -0.77 -22.24 14.67
C SER A 179 -1.10 -21.17 15.73
N LEU A 180 -0.41 -21.15 16.87
CA LEU A 180 -0.60 -20.10 17.89
C LEU A 180 -0.07 -18.76 17.39
N ARG A 181 1.08 -18.74 16.72
CA ARG A 181 1.65 -17.53 16.10
C ARG A 181 0.70 -16.91 15.08
N SER A 182 0.15 -17.75 14.20
CA SER A 182 -0.84 -17.34 13.19
C SER A 182 -2.10 -16.77 13.85
N LYS A 183 -2.68 -17.49 14.82
CA LYS A 183 -3.86 -17.02 15.57
C LYS A 183 -3.58 -15.68 16.26
N PHE A 184 -2.43 -15.54 16.91
CA PHE A 184 -2.04 -14.32 17.61
C PHE A 184 -1.97 -13.13 16.65
N LEU A 185 -1.21 -13.23 15.55
CA LEU A 185 -1.08 -12.14 14.58
C LEU A 185 -2.39 -11.78 13.88
N ARG A 186 -3.25 -12.77 13.61
CA ARG A 186 -4.58 -12.52 13.05
C ARG A 186 -5.46 -11.68 13.97
N LEU A 187 -5.31 -11.87 15.29
CA LEU A 187 -6.14 -11.18 16.28
C LEU A 187 -5.49 -9.92 16.88
N THR A 188 -4.17 -9.73 16.77
CA THR A 188 -3.48 -8.52 17.26
C THR A 188 -2.89 -7.69 16.12
N GLY A 189 -2.05 -8.30 15.29
CA GLY A 189 -1.34 -7.64 14.18
C GLY A 189 -2.28 -7.07 13.12
N LEU A 190 -3.21 -7.88 12.59
CA LEU A 190 -4.14 -7.40 11.55
C LEU A 190 -5.04 -6.26 12.04
N PRO A 191 -5.61 -6.29 13.27
CA PRO A 191 -6.33 -5.14 13.81
C PRO A 191 -5.50 -3.86 13.97
N ILE A 192 -4.21 -3.95 14.32
CA ILE A 192 -3.31 -2.77 14.36
C ILE A 192 -3.14 -2.18 12.95
N ILE A 193 -2.88 -3.03 11.95
CA ILE A 193 -2.78 -2.60 10.54
C ILE A 193 -4.08 -1.96 10.08
N LYS A 194 -5.22 -2.57 10.42
CA LYS A 194 -6.55 -2.03 10.12
C LYS A 194 -6.78 -0.67 10.78
N ASN A 195 -6.39 -0.50 12.04
CA ASN A 195 -6.53 0.79 12.72
C ASN A 195 -5.72 1.90 12.02
N PHE A 196 -4.51 1.59 11.55
CA PHE A 196 -3.73 2.50 10.74
C PHE A 196 -4.42 2.83 9.41
N PHE A 197 -4.91 1.81 8.70
CA PHE A 197 -5.65 1.97 7.46
C PHE A 197 -6.88 2.87 7.65
N ASP A 198 -7.68 2.61 8.68
CA ASP A 198 -8.85 3.41 9.00
C ASP A 198 -8.46 4.87 9.29
N SER A 199 -7.32 5.09 9.97
CA SER A 199 -6.79 6.42 10.27
C SER A 199 -6.40 7.20 9.02
N ILE A 200 -5.68 6.59 8.06
CA ILE A 200 -5.34 7.26 6.79
C ILE A 200 -6.58 7.49 5.93
N LEU A 201 -7.55 6.57 5.94
CA LEU A 201 -8.78 6.69 5.17
C LEU A 201 -9.65 7.83 5.68
N ILE A 202 -9.88 7.90 6.99
CA ILE A 202 -10.64 8.98 7.62
C ILE A 202 -9.99 10.33 7.31
N ARG A 203 -8.66 10.45 7.42
CA ARG A 203 -7.95 11.69 7.10
C ARG A 203 -8.19 12.16 5.67
N CYS A 204 -8.17 11.25 4.70
CA CYS A 204 -8.46 11.57 3.30
C CYS A 204 -9.94 11.95 3.08
N GLN A 205 -10.86 11.21 3.68
CA GLN A 205 -12.30 11.48 3.60
C GLN A 205 -12.68 12.82 4.22
N GLU A 206 -12.05 13.21 5.32
CA GLU A 206 -12.21 14.54 5.92
C GLU A 206 -11.72 15.64 4.99
N ALA A 207 -10.54 15.46 4.37
CA ALA A 207 -10.00 16.44 3.41
C ALA A 207 -10.95 16.60 2.20
N GLU A 208 -11.43 15.48 1.65
CA GLU A 208 -12.40 15.50 0.55
C GLU A 208 -13.73 16.13 0.97
N GLY A 209 -14.25 15.79 2.15
CA GLY A 209 -15.54 16.28 2.64
C GLY A 209 -15.55 17.77 3.00
N LEU A 210 -14.44 18.31 3.49
CA LEU A 210 -14.35 19.71 3.92
C LEU A 210 -14.07 20.68 2.77
N THR A 211 -13.26 20.26 1.78
CA THR A 211 -12.75 21.20 0.77
C THR A 211 -12.88 20.72 -0.67
N ALA A 212 -13.44 19.53 -0.89
CA ALA A 212 -13.47 18.84 -2.17
C ALA A 212 -12.06 18.74 -2.81
N LEU A 213 -11.00 18.77 -1.99
CA LEU A 213 -9.59 18.79 -2.38
C LEU A 213 -9.21 19.96 -3.31
N THR A 214 -9.92 21.09 -3.22
CA THR A 214 -9.66 22.25 -4.08
C THR A 214 -8.55 23.16 -3.56
N ASP A 215 -8.29 23.14 -2.25
CA ASP A 215 -7.22 23.86 -1.57
C ASP A 215 -5.96 23.00 -1.42
N ASP A 216 -4.84 23.65 -1.13
CA ASP A 216 -3.54 22.98 -1.05
C ASP A 216 -3.37 22.15 0.23
N ASP A 217 -3.96 22.55 1.36
CA ASP A 217 -3.84 21.80 2.62
C ASP A 217 -4.58 20.45 2.53
N GLY A 218 -5.76 20.43 1.90
CA GLY A 218 -6.48 19.20 1.59
C GLY A 218 -5.66 18.24 0.72
N ILE A 219 -5.02 18.75 -0.34
CA ILE A 219 -4.14 17.96 -1.21
C ILE A 219 -2.91 17.44 -0.43
N ILE A 220 -2.28 18.29 0.39
CA ILE A 220 -1.13 17.91 1.21
C ILE A 220 -1.52 16.81 2.22
N LYS A 221 -2.69 16.92 2.86
CA LYS A 221 -3.19 15.90 3.79
C LYS A 221 -3.39 14.54 3.11
N VAL A 222 -3.95 14.52 1.89
CA VAL A 222 -4.14 13.28 1.12
C VAL A 222 -2.79 12.70 0.65
N THR A 223 -1.89 13.52 0.12
CA THR A 223 -0.58 13.05 -0.35
C THR A 223 0.28 12.46 0.76
N ILE A 224 0.29 13.07 1.95
CA ILE A 224 0.94 12.50 3.15
C ILE A 224 0.34 11.13 3.51
N SER A 225 -0.98 10.98 3.40
CA SER A 225 -1.66 9.71 3.69
C SER A 225 -1.33 8.63 2.65
N ILE A 226 -1.19 9.00 1.37
CA ILE A 226 -0.72 8.09 0.31
C ILE A 226 0.73 7.66 0.56
N ASN A 227 1.61 8.58 0.94
CA ASN A 227 3.00 8.26 1.30
C ASN A 227 3.07 7.28 2.47
N ALA A 228 2.27 7.53 3.51
CA ALA A 228 2.15 6.66 4.67
C ALA A 228 1.72 5.24 4.26
N ALA A 229 0.71 5.13 3.40
CA ALA A 229 0.23 3.86 2.89
C ALA A 229 1.29 3.11 2.07
N HIS A 230 1.98 3.81 1.15
CA HIS A 230 3.00 3.22 0.29
C HIS A 230 4.21 2.71 1.09
N TYR A 231 4.67 3.49 2.06
CA TYR A 231 5.76 3.05 2.93
C TYR A 231 5.37 1.82 3.76
N PHE A 232 4.21 1.87 4.41
CA PHE A 232 3.72 0.75 5.22
C PHE A 232 3.50 -0.51 4.38
N GLU A 233 2.92 -0.39 3.19
CA GLU A 233 2.79 -1.48 2.21
C GLU A 233 4.15 -2.08 1.84
N SER A 234 5.15 -1.24 1.59
CA SER A 234 6.50 -1.69 1.21
C SER A 234 7.14 -2.53 2.31
N VAL A 235 6.99 -2.10 3.57
CA VAL A 235 7.51 -2.83 4.73
C VAL A 235 6.76 -4.14 4.96
N LEU A 236 5.42 -4.14 4.83
CA LEU A 236 4.65 -5.38 4.94
C LEU A 236 5.02 -6.39 3.85
N LYS A 237 5.27 -5.93 2.61
CA LYS A 237 5.74 -6.80 1.53
C LYS A 237 7.10 -7.43 1.86
N GLU A 238 8.03 -6.64 2.37
CA GLU A 238 9.34 -7.14 2.81
C GLU A 238 9.19 -8.17 3.94
N TRP A 239 8.33 -7.91 4.92
CA TRP A 239 8.06 -8.86 5.99
C TRP A 239 7.42 -10.14 5.48
N SER A 240 6.49 -10.07 4.52
CA SER A 240 5.86 -11.26 3.92
C SER A 240 6.84 -12.21 3.22
N GLU A 241 8.07 -11.76 2.91
CA GLU A 241 9.13 -12.60 2.34
C GLU A 241 9.94 -13.38 3.41
N ASP A 242 9.81 -13.03 4.70
CA ASP A 242 10.47 -13.74 5.80
C ASP A 242 9.82 -15.12 6.02
N VAL A 243 10.67 -16.16 6.17
CA VAL A 243 10.30 -17.56 6.41
C VAL A 243 9.27 -17.68 7.54
N PHE A 244 9.41 -16.86 8.58
CA PHE A 244 8.47 -16.82 9.70
C PHE A 244 7.01 -16.61 9.24
N PHE A 245 6.75 -15.73 8.27
CA PHE A 245 5.40 -15.47 7.76
C PHE A 245 4.98 -16.46 6.69
N LEU A 246 5.93 -16.97 5.90
CA LEU A 246 5.66 -17.99 4.88
C LEU A 246 5.20 -19.30 5.51
N GLU A 247 5.79 -19.72 6.64
CA GLU A 247 5.38 -20.92 7.40
C GLU A 247 3.92 -20.84 7.85
N MET A 248 3.49 -19.68 8.35
CA MET A 248 2.10 -19.48 8.79
C MET A 248 1.08 -19.56 7.65
N GLY A 249 1.49 -19.24 6.42
CA GLY A 249 0.65 -19.41 5.22
C GLY A 249 0.56 -20.85 4.71
N MET A 250 1.44 -21.76 5.17
CA MET A 250 1.44 -23.18 4.80
C MET A 250 0.52 -24.01 5.70
N ASP A 251 0.49 -23.71 6.99
CA ASP A 251 -0.36 -24.37 8.00
C ASP A 251 -1.87 -24.31 7.67
N GLU A 252 -2.30 -23.28 6.94
CA GLU A 252 -3.71 -23.11 6.52
C GLU A 252 -4.08 -24.00 5.34
N VAL A 253 -3.16 -24.17 4.38
CA VAL A 253 -3.35 -25.03 3.22
C VAL A 253 -3.45 -26.51 3.63
N ASP A 254 -2.68 -26.92 4.65
CA ASP A 254 -2.74 -28.29 5.17
C ASP A 254 -4.06 -28.57 5.92
N LYS A 255 -4.64 -27.58 6.61
CA LYS A 255 -5.96 -27.73 7.28
C LYS A 255 -7.13 -27.69 6.30
N GLU A 256 -7.08 -26.83 5.29
CA GLU A 256 -8.12 -26.74 4.26
C GLU A 256 -8.04 -27.92 3.25
N GLY A 257 -6.84 -28.45 3.00
CA GLY A 257 -6.62 -29.68 2.23
C GLY A 257 -7.10 -30.97 2.95
N LEU A 258 -7.17 -30.96 4.28
CA LEU A 258 -7.68 -32.07 5.08
C LEU A 258 -9.22 -32.14 5.14
N GLU A 259 -9.92 -31.01 4.97
CA GLU A 259 -11.39 -31.01 4.93
C GLU A 259 -11.96 -31.16 3.50
N CYS A 260 -11.16 -30.90 2.46
CA CYS A 260 -11.61 -30.94 1.07
C CYS A 260 -10.61 -31.68 0.16
N ASN A 261 -10.51 -33.01 0.29
CA ASN A 261 -10.38 -33.98 -0.82
C ASN A 261 -9.69 -35.27 -0.37
N ALA A 262 -10.47 -36.22 0.15
CA ALA A 262 -10.04 -37.62 0.24
C ALA A 262 -9.96 -38.32 -1.14
N ASN A 263 -10.18 -37.60 -2.26
CA ASN A 263 -10.20 -38.20 -3.61
C ASN A 263 -9.66 -37.24 -4.69
N SER A 264 -8.36 -36.92 -4.69
CA SER A 264 -7.69 -36.59 -5.95
C SER A 264 -6.18 -36.80 -5.81
N TYR A 265 -5.67 -37.84 -6.46
CA TYR A 265 -4.24 -38.09 -6.56
C TYR A 265 -3.66 -37.18 -7.65
N GLY A 266 -2.75 -36.29 -7.29
CA GLY A 266 -1.68 -35.83 -8.18
C GLY A 266 -1.95 -34.63 -9.09
N GLU A 267 -2.50 -33.53 -8.57
CA GLU A 267 -2.36 -32.23 -9.23
C GLU A 267 -1.67 -31.26 -8.26
N GLU A 268 -0.44 -30.87 -8.59
CA GLU A 268 0.29 -29.81 -7.90
C GLU A 268 -0.58 -28.54 -7.93
N LEU A 269 -1.02 -28.08 -6.76
CA LEU A 269 -1.70 -26.80 -6.62
C LEU A 269 -0.82 -25.69 -7.21
N PRO A 270 -1.38 -24.74 -7.96
CA PRO A 270 -0.61 -23.63 -8.49
C PRO A 270 0.13 -22.90 -7.36
N GLU A 271 1.41 -22.55 -7.56
CA GLU A 271 2.22 -21.74 -6.63
C GLU A 271 1.54 -20.42 -6.19
N SER A 272 0.50 -19.98 -6.91
CA SER A 272 -0.31 -18.80 -6.61
C SER A 272 -1.36 -18.96 -5.50
N SER A 273 -1.48 -20.14 -4.86
CA SER A 273 -2.48 -20.38 -3.80
C SER A 273 -1.93 -20.24 -2.38
N ARG A 274 -0.64 -19.90 -2.19
CA ARG A 274 -0.07 -19.66 -0.86
C ARG A 274 -0.36 -18.21 -0.44
N LYS A 275 -1.48 -18.00 0.25
CA LYS A 275 -1.85 -16.70 0.80
C LYS A 275 -1.03 -16.42 2.07
N VAL A 276 -0.25 -15.34 2.08
CA VAL A 276 0.50 -14.88 3.26
C VAL A 276 -0.43 -14.09 4.17
N ILE A 277 -0.14 -14.07 5.47
CA ILE A 277 -1.00 -13.50 6.51
C ILE A 277 -1.40 -12.02 6.27
N PHE A 278 -0.56 -11.24 5.58
CA PHE A 278 -0.78 -9.81 5.32
C PHE A 278 -1.31 -9.49 3.91
N ASP A 279 -1.58 -10.49 3.06
CA ASP A 279 -1.90 -10.25 1.64
C ASP A 279 -3.13 -9.36 1.44
N ASP A 280 -4.18 -9.56 2.26
CA ASP A 280 -5.41 -8.77 2.16
C ASP A 280 -5.16 -7.30 2.55
N GLU A 281 -4.38 -7.08 3.61
CA GLU A 281 -4.02 -5.76 4.11
C GLU A 281 -3.11 -5.01 3.13
N ILE A 282 -2.13 -5.69 2.54
CA ILE A 282 -1.27 -5.15 1.48
C ILE A 282 -2.14 -4.70 0.29
N LYS A 283 -3.04 -5.57 -0.16
CA LYS A 283 -3.94 -5.24 -1.28
C LYS A 283 -4.84 -4.04 -0.97
N ARG A 284 -5.37 -3.93 0.26
CA ARG A 284 -6.17 -2.75 0.66
C ARG A 284 -5.36 -1.45 0.59
N LEU A 285 -4.08 -1.47 0.95
CA LEU A 285 -3.19 -0.32 0.85
C LEU A 285 -2.90 0.05 -0.62
N GLU A 286 -2.69 -0.94 -1.49
CA GLU A 286 -2.51 -0.74 -2.94
C GLU A 286 -3.76 -0.14 -3.61
N ASP A 287 -4.93 -0.69 -3.30
CA ASP A 287 -6.22 -0.22 -3.81
C ASP A 287 -6.48 1.22 -3.35
N PHE A 288 -6.23 1.51 -2.07
CA PHE A 288 -6.32 2.86 -1.50
C PHE A 288 -5.40 3.85 -2.23
N ARG A 289 -4.13 3.51 -2.43
CA ARG A 289 -3.18 4.38 -3.16
C ARG A 289 -3.69 4.69 -4.56
N THR A 290 -4.12 3.66 -5.28
CA THR A 290 -4.62 3.79 -6.66
C THR A 290 -5.85 4.70 -6.71
N GLU A 291 -6.80 4.52 -5.80
CA GLU A 291 -8.00 5.35 -5.71
C GLU A 291 -7.66 6.82 -5.45
N TRP A 292 -6.84 7.10 -4.43
CA TRP A 292 -6.58 8.49 -4.01
C TRP A 292 -5.63 9.23 -4.95
N VAL A 293 -4.69 8.53 -5.61
CA VAL A 293 -3.90 9.09 -6.72
C VAL A 293 -4.81 9.53 -7.87
N GLU A 294 -5.77 8.69 -8.26
CA GLU A 294 -6.73 9.04 -9.32
C GLU A 294 -7.65 10.19 -8.90
N LYS A 295 -8.10 10.24 -7.64
CA LYS A 295 -8.90 11.35 -7.11
C LYS A 295 -8.15 12.69 -7.19
N ILE A 296 -6.87 12.75 -6.80
CA ILE A 296 -6.05 13.97 -6.91
C ILE A 296 -6.00 14.42 -8.37
N SER A 297 -5.66 13.52 -9.29
CA SER A 297 -5.63 13.79 -10.73
C SER A 297 -6.97 14.34 -11.23
N LEU A 298 -8.09 13.72 -10.83
CA LEU A 298 -9.43 14.10 -11.24
C LEU A 298 -9.83 15.50 -10.75
N VAL A 299 -9.46 15.87 -9.52
CA VAL A 299 -9.76 17.18 -8.95
C VAL A 299 -8.96 18.27 -9.66
N ILE A 300 -7.67 18.05 -9.92
CA ILE A 300 -6.85 18.98 -10.70
C ILE A 300 -7.39 19.12 -12.11
N LEU A 301 -7.79 18.01 -12.76
CA LEU A 301 -8.40 18.03 -14.08
C LEU A 301 -9.71 18.83 -14.11
N ARG A 302 -10.57 18.71 -13.09
CA ARG A 302 -11.81 19.51 -12.97
C ARG A 302 -11.51 21.00 -12.83
N GLY A 303 -10.49 21.34 -12.04
CA GLY A 303 -10.01 22.71 -11.93
C GLY A 303 -9.49 23.25 -13.26
N PHE A 304 -8.67 22.47 -13.97
CA PHE A 304 -8.21 22.80 -15.32
C PHE A 304 -9.37 22.99 -16.29
N ASP A 305 -10.35 22.07 -16.31
CA ASP A 305 -11.55 22.17 -17.15
C ASP A 305 -12.29 23.49 -16.88
N SER A 306 -12.49 23.84 -15.60
CA SER A 306 -13.14 25.09 -15.22
C SER A 306 -12.43 26.33 -15.75
N HIS A 307 -11.10 26.42 -15.60
CA HIS A 307 -10.31 27.56 -16.07
C HIS A 307 -10.16 27.58 -17.60
N SER A 308 -10.20 26.41 -18.25
CA SER A 308 -10.11 26.30 -19.71
C SER A 308 -11.44 26.56 -20.45
N ARG A 309 -12.54 26.86 -19.74
CA ARG A 309 -13.88 27.04 -20.35
C ARG A 309 -13.89 28.12 -21.41
N ASP A 310 -13.23 29.25 -21.18
CA ASP A 310 -13.20 30.37 -22.12
C ASP A 310 -12.34 30.04 -23.34
N TYR A 311 -11.25 29.31 -23.13
CA TYR A 311 -10.44 28.75 -24.21
C TYR A 311 -11.27 27.80 -25.09
N VAL A 312 -12.00 26.86 -24.50
CA VAL A 312 -12.82 25.89 -25.25
C VAL A 312 -14.00 26.57 -25.97
N LYS A 313 -14.69 27.50 -25.31
CA LYS A 313 -15.92 28.12 -25.85
C LYS A 313 -15.65 29.16 -26.93
N ASN A 314 -14.46 29.75 -27.00
CA ASN A 314 -14.14 30.78 -27.98
C ASN A 314 -13.93 30.22 -29.39
N LYS A 315 -15.01 29.83 -30.05
CA LYS A 315 -14.98 29.26 -31.42
C LYS A 315 -14.39 30.20 -32.47
N LYS A 316 -14.41 31.51 -32.22
CA LYS A 316 -13.92 32.54 -33.16
C LYS A 316 -12.40 32.52 -33.30
N GLN A 317 -11.68 32.06 -32.26
CA GLN A 317 -10.21 32.02 -32.27
C GLN A 317 -9.64 31.04 -33.31
N TRP A 318 -10.47 30.08 -33.77
CA TRP A 318 -10.10 29.10 -34.79
C TRP A 318 -10.34 29.58 -36.23
N GLN A 319 -11.03 30.71 -36.39
CA GLN A 319 -11.50 31.24 -37.68
C GLN A 319 -10.92 32.60 -38.03
N LYS A 320 -10.54 33.41 -37.04
CA LYS A 320 -9.97 34.74 -37.26
C LYS A 320 -8.45 34.70 -37.14
N GLY A 321 -7.75 35.29 -38.11
CA GLY A 321 -6.35 35.66 -37.93
C GLY A 321 -6.29 36.94 -37.11
N GLU A 322 -6.05 36.83 -35.81
CA GLU A 322 -5.58 37.99 -35.04
C GLU A 322 -4.07 38.03 -35.17
N GLU A 323 -3.55 39.15 -35.69
CA GLU A 323 -2.12 39.42 -35.80
C GLU A 323 -1.52 39.50 -34.38
N GLY A 324 -0.52 38.65 -34.10
CA GLY A 324 0.43 38.89 -33.01
C GLY A 324 0.63 37.79 -31.96
N TRP A 325 -0.28 36.82 -31.80
CA TRP A 325 -0.06 35.70 -30.86
C TRP A 325 -0.31 34.32 -31.46
N THR A 326 0.74 33.49 -31.36
CA THR A 326 0.74 32.06 -31.67
C THR A 326 0.06 31.21 -30.59
N VAL A 327 -0.19 31.76 -29.39
CA VAL A 327 -0.74 31.04 -28.22
C VAL A 327 -1.95 31.77 -27.65
N SER A 328 -2.95 31.00 -27.24
CA SER A 328 -4.20 31.46 -26.67
C SER A 328 -4.03 31.87 -25.20
N LYS A 329 -4.20 33.16 -24.90
CA LYS A 329 -4.11 33.68 -23.52
C LYS A 329 -5.00 32.97 -22.52
N THR A 330 -6.20 32.57 -22.94
CA THR A 330 -7.19 31.88 -22.09
C THR A 330 -6.77 30.44 -21.74
N LEU A 331 -5.81 29.85 -22.46
CA LEU A 331 -5.21 28.57 -22.09
C LEU A 331 -4.14 28.74 -21.01
N ILE A 332 -3.40 29.86 -21.02
CA ILE A 332 -2.30 30.12 -20.09
C ILE A 332 -2.81 30.11 -18.64
N GLU A 333 -3.96 30.70 -18.37
CA GLU A 333 -4.57 30.70 -17.02
C GLU A 333 -4.87 29.29 -16.52
N ALA A 334 -5.40 28.42 -17.38
CA ALA A 334 -5.66 27.02 -17.02
C ALA A 334 -4.37 26.23 -16.77
N LEU A 335 -3.33 26.50 -17.57
CA LEU A 335 -2.01 25.89 -17.41
C LEU A 335 -1.31 26.35 -16.12
N ASP A 336 -1.42 27.63 -15.77
CA ASP A 336 -0.87 28.21 -14.55
C ASP A 336 -1.52 27.61 -13.30
N TYR A 337 -2.86 27.50 -13.29
CA TYR A 337 -3.59 26.78 -12.24
C TYR A 337 -3.10 25.34 -12.09
N MET A 338 -3.02 24.60 -13.20
CA MET A 338 -2.60 23.20 -13.20
C MET A 338 -1.17 23.06 -12.68
N GLN A 339 -0.24 23.88 -13.17
CA GLN A 339 1.16 23.84 -12.75
C GLN A 339 1.33 24.19 -11.27
N SER A 340 0.55 25.14 -10.77
CA SER A 340 0.53 25.49 -9.34
C SER A 340 0.10 24.30 -8.48
N LYS A 341 -1.01 23.63 -8.84
CA LYS A 341 -1.46 22.44 -8.11
C LYS A 341 -0.51 21.27 -8.23
N MET A 342 0.05 21.04 -9.41
CA MET A 342 1.00 19.96 -9.63
C MET A 342 2.30 20.16 -8.85
N SER A 343 2.77 21.40 -8.68
CA SER A 343 3.92 21.70 -7.82
C SER A 343 3.68 21.28 -6.37
N VAL A 344 2.47 21.54 -5.83
CA VAL A 344 2.09 21.12 -4.47
C VAL A 344 2.11 19.59 -4.35
N VAL A 345 1.58 18.87 -5.34
CA VAL A 345 1.60 17.40 -5.35
C VAL A 345 3.03 16.88 -5.50
N GLU A 346 3.86 17.46 -6.37
CA GLU A 346 5.25 17.05 -6.59
C GLU A 346 6.11 17.21 -5.33
N GLU A 347 5.91 18.29 -4.58
CA GLU A 347 6.64 18.54 -3.34
C GLU A 347 6.24 17.55 -2.22
N SER A 348 4.95 17.22 -2.13
CA SER A 348 4.38 16.43 -1.03
C SER A 348 4.33 14.92 -1.28
N LEU A 349 4.03 14.47 -2.50
CA LEU A 349 3.84 13.06 -2.85
C LEU A 349 5.15 12.38 -3.27
N ASN A 350 5.30 11.08 -2.98
CA ASN A 350 6.43 10.27 -3.44
C ASN A 350 6.47 10.17 -4.97
N GLY A 351 7.67 9.94 -5.52
CA GLY A 351 7.92 9.99 -6.96
C GLY A 351 7.11 8.95 -7.76
N ARG A 352 6.93 7.73 -7.22
CA ARG A 352 6.19 6.66 -7.89
C ARG A 352 4.72 7.02 -8.08
N ASP A 353 4.07 7.49 -7.02
CA ASP A 353 2.66 7.85 -7.06
C ASP A 353 2.42 9.17 -7.81
N PHE A 354 3.37 10.11 -7.75
CA PHE A 354 3.36 11.33 -8.57
C PHE A 354 3.30 11.02 -10.06
N VAL A 355 4.01 9.99 -10.51
CA VAL A 355 3.95 9.52 -11.90
C VAL A 355 2.54 9.05 -12.28
N GLY A 356 1.82 8.43 -11.35
CA GLY A 356 0.42 8.09 -11.53
C GLY A 356 -0.44 9.34 -11.75
N VAL A 357 -0.30 10.34 -10.87
CA VAL A 357 -1.09 11.59 -10.93
C VAL A 357 -0.92 12.29 -12.27
N TRP A 358 0.31 12.61 -12.69
CA TRP A 358 0.49 13.41 -13.91
C TRP A 358 0.12 12.65 -15.18
N ARG A 359 0.27 11.32 -15.21
CA ARG A 359 -0.14 10.49 -16.37
C ARG A 359 -1.65 10.45 -16.52
N SER A 360 -2.38 10.25 -15.43
CA SER A 360 -3.85 10.30 -15.42
C SER A 360 -4.35 11.70 -15.82
N LEU A 361 -3.68 12.75 -15.33
CA LEU A 361 -4.00 14.14 -15.68
C LEU A 361 -3.77 14.40 -17.17
N ALA A 362 -2.63 13.99 -17.73
CA ALA A 362 -2.34 14.12 -19.17
C ALA A 362 -3.40 13.41 -20.03
N ALA A 363 -3.77 12.17 -19.67
CA ALA A 363 -4.82 11.43 -20.37
C ALA A 363 -6.19 12.13 -20.27
N GLY A 364 -6.51 12.72 -19.11
CA GLY A 364 -7.69 13.53 -18.89
C GLY A 364 -7.73 14.78 -19.79
N ILE A 365 -6.62 15.50 -19.88
CA ILE A 365 -6.47 16.70 -20.71
C ILE A 365 -6.53 16.36 -22.20
N ASP A 366 -5.85 15.28 -22.65
CA ASP A 366 -5.93 14.79 -24.03
C ASP A 366 -7.38 14.54 -24.44
N ARG A 367 -8.13 13.85 -23.58
CA ARG A 367 -9.56 13.58 -23.80
C ARG A 367 -10.40 14.86 -23.81
N LEU A 368 -10.13 15.81 -22.92
CA LEU A 368 -10.84 17.09 -22.86
C LEU A 368 -10.62 17.89 -24.13
N ILE A 369 -9.36 18.15 -24.50
CA ILE A 369 -9.00 18.89 -25.71
C ILE A 369 -9.61 18.22 -26.95
N PHE A 370 -9.48 16.90 -27.04
CA PHE A 370 -10.03 16.15 -28.15
C PHE A 370 -11.56 16.30 -28.28
N ASN A 371 -12.30 16.07 -27.20
CA ASN A 371 -13.76 16.11 -27.23
C ASN A 371 -14.30 17.54 -27.39
N CYS A 372 -13.70 18.50 -26.68
CA CYS A 372 -14.21 19.85 -26.57
C CYS A 372 -13.79 20.76 -27.73
N ILE A 373 -12.65 20.47 -28.38
CA ILE A 373 -12.10 21.30 -29.46
C ILE A 373 -12.17 20.56 -30.80
N LEU A 374 -11.49 19.43 -30.94
CA LEU A 374 -11.35 18.72 -32.22
C LEU A 374 -12.66 18.09 -32.72
N ILE A 375 -13.41 17.48 -31.82
CA ILE A 375 -14.71 16.84 -32.10
C ILE A 375 -15.87 17.84 -32.02
N SER A 376 -15.62 19.10 -31.66
CA SER A 376 -16.64 20.14 -31.71
C SER A 376 -17.02 20.49 -33.15
N ASN A 377 -18.19 21.08 -33.40
CA ASN A 377 -18.60 21.49 -34.76
C ASN A 377 -17.97 22.85 -35.17
N VAL A 378 -16.74 23.12 -34.74
CA VAL A 378 -16.01 24.34 -35.02
C VAL A 378 -15.28 24.23 -36.35
N LYS A 379 -15.21 25.33 -37.10
CA LYS A 379 -14.39 25.41 -38.31
C LYS A 379 -12.98 25.92 -38.02
N PHE A 380 -11.97 25.26 -38.59
CA PHE A 380 -10.55 25.57 -38.45
C PHE A 380 -9.96 26.15 -39.74
N HIS A 381 -9.58 27.42 -39.70
CA HIS A 381 -8.80 28.08 -40.76
C HIS A 381 -7.29 27.86 -40.53
N ASN A 382 -6.44 28.21 -41.50
CA ASN A 382 -4.98 28.02 -41.40
C ASN A 382 -4.38 28.60 -40.12
N SER A 383 -4.72 29.86 -39.81
CA SER A 383 -4.28 30.52 -38.57
C SER A 383 -4.76 29.80 -37.30
N GLY A 384 -5.96 29.22 -37.33
CA GLY A 384 -6.51 28.44 -36.21
C GLY A 384 -5.77 27.11 -35.99
N VAL A 385 -5.31 26.46 -37.07
CA VAL A 385 -4.50 25.24 -36.98
C VAL A 385 -3.10 25.53 -36.45
N GLU A 386 -2.49 26.63 -36.89
CA GLU A 386 -1.20 27.09 -36.36
C GLU A 386 -1.30 27.43 -34.86
N ARG A 387 -2.34 28.17 -34.47
CA ARG A 387 -2.62 28.50 -33.07
C ARG A 387 -2.85 27.26 -32.22
N PHE A 388 -3.67 26.32 -32.68
CA PHE A 388 -3.89 25.05 -31.96
C PHE A 388 -2.58 24.25 -31.83
N GLY A 389 -1.71 24.30 -32.84
CA GLY A 389 -0.36 23.75 -32.76
C GLY A 389 0.47 24.40 -31.66
N GLY A 390 0.57 25.74 -31.65
CA GLY A 390 1.30 26.47 -30.62
C GLY A 390 0.76 26.24 -29.21
N ASP A 391 -0.56 26.16 -29.05
CA ASP A 391 -1.21 25.83 -27.78
C ASP A 391 -0.81 24.44 -27.27
N LEU A 392 -0.77 23.43 -28.16
CA LEU A 392 -0.30 22.09 -27.80
C LEU A 392 1.20 22.04 -27.49
N ASP A 393 2.02 22.84 -28.19
CA ASP A 393 3.45 22.94 -27.91
C ASP A 393 3.70 23.53 -26.52
N VAL A 394 2.91 24.54 -26.10
CA VAL A 394 2.98 25.12 -24.74
C VAL A 394 2.52 24.11 -23.69
N LEU A 395 1.40 23.40 -23.93
CA LEU A 395 0.95 22.32 -23.03
C LEU A 395 2.03 21.25 -22.86
N CYS A 396 2.64 20.81 -23.97
CA CYS A 396 3.76 19.86 -23.93
C CYS A 396 4.96 20.44 -23.17
N GLY A 397 5.27 21.74 -23.36
CA GLY A 397 6.30 22.43 -22.61
C GLY A 397 6.09 22.40 -21.09
N VAL A 398 4.86 22.58 -20.61
CA VAL A 398 4.52 22.46 -19.18
C VAL A 398 4.77 21.03 -18.68
N PHE A 399 4.29 20.02 -19.40
CA PHE A 399 4.53 18.61 -19.06
C PHE A 399 5.99 18.18 -19.24
N GLY A 400 6.80 18.96 -19.95
CA GLY A 400 8.24 18.78 -20.09
C GLY A 400 8.99 18.85 -18.76
N ALA A 401 8.40 19.46 -17.72
CA ALA A 401 8.93 19.43 -16.36
C ALA A 401 8.90 18.02 -15.75
N TRP A 402 7.93 17.18 -16.14
CA TRP A 402 7.67 15.87 -15.52
C TRP A 402 8.02 14.68 -16.42
N CYS A 403 8.22 14.90 -17.73
CA CYS A 403 8.57 13.83 -18.66
C CYS A 403 9.39 14.32 -19.86
N LEU A 404 10.25 13.44 -20.38
CA LEU A 404 11.14 13.74 -21.52
C LEU A 404 10.41 13.84 -22.88
N ARG A 405 9.22 13.23 -23.02
CA ARG A 405 8.46 13.13 -24.28
C ARG A 405 6.96 13.34 -24.04
N PRO A 406 6.55 14.57 -23.69
CA PRO A 406 5.16 14.90 -23.34
C PRO A 406 4.16 14.60 -24.46
N GLU A 407 4.57 14.72 -25.72
CA GLU A 407 3.71 14.49 -26.90
C GLU A 407 3.15 13.05 -26.94
N GLY A 408 3.86 12.10 -26.36
CA GLY A 408 3.43 10.70 -26.24
C GLY A 408 2.19 10.51 -25.36
N PHE A 409 1.89 11.47 -24.48
CA PHE A 409 0.77 11.45 -23.53
C PHE A 409 -0.46 12.21 -24.03
N PHE A 410 -0.36 12.88 -25.19
CA PHE A 410 -1.47 13.56 -25.87
C PHE A 410 -1.77 12.93 -27.25
N PRO A 411 -2.02 11.61 -27.33
CA PRO A 411 -2.13 10.91 -28.60
C PRO A 411 -3.31 11.41 -29.46
N LYS A 412 -4.48 11.65 -28.87
CA LYS A 412 -5.67 12.04 -29.65
C LYS A 412 -5.58 13.49 -30.12
N ALA A 413 -5.11 14.40 -29.27
CA ALA A 413 -4.88 15.79 -29.64
C ALA A 413 -3.82 15.90 -30.74
N SER A 414 -2.72 15.15 -30.61
CA SER A 414 -1.64 15.13 -31.60
C SER A 414 -2.06 14.54 -32.95
N GLU A 415 -2.77 13.41 -32.95
CA GLU A 415 -3.32 12.84 -34.20
C GLU A 415 -4.37 13.78 -34.83
N GLY A 416 -5.19 14.43 -34.02
CA GLY A 416 -6.15 15.42 -34.50
C GLY A 416 -5.49 16.64 -35.15
N LEU A 417 -4.43 17.19 -34.53
CA LEU A 417 -3.63 18.27 -35.13
C LEU A 417 -3.00 17.82 -36.46
N LYS A 418 -2.47 16.59 -36.53
CA LYS A 418 -1.91 16.03 -37.77
C LYS A 418 -2.96 15.96 -38.89
N LEU A 419 -4.19 15.58 -38.58
CA LEU A 419 -5.30 15.60 -39.55
C LEU A 419 -5.65 17.02 -40.01
N LEU A 420 -5.68 17.99 -39.08
CA LEU A 420 -5.92 19.39 -39.42
C LEU A 420 -4.82 20.01 -40.30
N LYS A 421 -3.58 19.53 -40.20
CA LYS A 421 -2.44 19.98 -41.02
C LYS A 421 -2.39 19.36 -42.42
N LEU A 422 -3.28 18.43 -42.76
CA LEU A 422 -3.32 17.85 -44.11
C LEU A 422 -3.71 18.90 -45.16
N ASP A 423 -3.15 18.78 -46.34
CA ASP A 423 -3.56 19.50 -47.54
C ASP A 423 -4.84 18.90 -48.15
N GLU A 424 -5.51 19.68 -49.00
CA GLU A 424 -6.83 19.32 -49.55
C GLU A 424 -6.83 17.98 -50.30
N ASN A 425 -5.76 17.66 -51.04
CA ASN A 425 -5.66 16.40 -51.79
C ASN A 425 -5.61 15.20 -50.84
N ARG A 426 -4.78 15.29 -49.79
CA ARG A 426 -4.68 14.21 -48.79
C ARG A 426 -5.95 14.05 -47.97
N VAL A 427 -6.72 15.11 -47.76
CA VAL A 427 -8.05 15.02 -47.15
C VAL A 427 -8.99 14.20 -48.03
N GLN A 428 -9.04 14.47 -49.34
CA GLN A 428 -9.87 13.71 -50.28
C GLN A 428 -9.47 12.23 -50.33
N GLU A 429 -8.17 11.92 -50.35
CA GLU A 429 -7.67 10.54 -50.28
C GLU A 429 -8.08 9.82 -48.99
N CYS A 430 -7.99 10.49 -47.84
CA CYS A 430 -8.43 9.93 -46.56
C CYS A 430 -9.93 9.63 -46.58
N MET A 431 -10.75 10.54 -47.12
CA MET A 431 -12.20 10.36 -47.24
C MET A 431 -12.56 9.22 -48.20
N ALA A 432 -11.75 8.97 -49.24
CA ALA A 432 -11.98 7.88 -50.20
C ALA A 432 -11.52 6.51 -49.69
N ARG A 433 -10.36 6.44 -49.02
CA ARG A 433 -9.72 5.19 -48.60
C ARG A 433 -10.01 4.79 -47.14
N GLY A 434 -10.58 5.70 -46.37
CA GLY A 434 -11.13 5.48 -45.03
C GLY A 434 -10.13 4.85 -44.05
N LYS A 435 -10.58 3.80 -43.33
CA LYS A 435 -9.82 3.18 -42.23
C LYS A 435 -8.45 2.63 -42.66
N ARG A 436 -8.30 2.21 -43.91
CA ARG A 436 -7.03 1.68 -44.42
C ARG A 436 -5.97 2.79 -44.53
N TRP A 437 -6.37 3.96 -45.02
CA TRP A 437 -5.51 5.13 -45.14
C TRP A 437 -5.02 5.62 -43.78
N LEU A 438 -5.89 5.68 -42.77
CA LEU A 438 -5.52 6.07 -41.41
C LEU A 438 -4.40 5.17 -40.85
N LYS A 439 -4.54 3.85 -40.99
CA LYS A 439 -3.51 2.89 -40.54
C LYS A 439 -2.19 3.04 -41.29
N GLU A 440 -2.25 3.19 -42.61
CA GLU A 440 -1.06 3.37 -43.47
C GLU A 440 -0.31 4.66 -43.17
N ASN A 441 -1.01 5.72 -42.74
CA ASN A 441 -0.43 7.01 -42.39
C ASN A 441 -0.15 7.17 -40.88
N GLY A 442 -0.23 6.09 -40.10
CA GLY A 442 0.18 6.07 -38.69
C GLY A 442 -0.84 6.61 -37.69
N PHE A 443 -2.10 6.84 -38.09
CA PHE A 443 -3.19 7.20 -37.18
C PHE A 443 -3.76 5.93 -36.54
N ARG A 444 -3.48 5.74 -35.25
CA ARG A 444 -3.85 4.51 -34.49
C ARG A 444 -4.84 4.78 -33.38
N ARG A 445 -5.00 6.04 -32.97
CA ARG A 445 -5.73 6.44 -31.76
C ARG A 445 -7.09 7.07 -32.08
N LEU A 446 -7.32 7.39 -33.35
CA LEU A 446 -8.59 7.87 -33.89
C LEU A 446 -9.38 6.77 -34.61
N SER A 447 -10.68 6.72 -34.37
CA SER A 447 -11.65 5.99 -35.20
C SER A 447 -11.91 6.72 -36.51
N LEU A 448 -12.47 6.00 -37.49
CA LEU A 448 -12.81 6.58 -38.79
C LEU A 448 -13.82 7.74 -38.65
N THR A 449 -14.83 7.57 -37.80
CA THR A 449 -15.87 8.60 -37.57
C THR A 449 -15.30 9.85 -36.90
N GLU A 450 -14.38 9.70 -35.95
CA GLU A 450 -13.66 10.80 -35.34
C GLU A 450 -12.81 11.55 -36.37
N ALA A 451 -12.04 10.82 -37.19
CA ALA A 451 -11.19 11.41 -38.22
C ALA A 451 -12.00 12.18 -39.28
N GLU A 452 -13.07 11.59 -39.80
CA GLU A 452 -13.97 12.26 -40.76
C GLU A 452 -14.58 13.54 -40.18
N LYS A 453 -14.92 13.53 -38.88
CA LYS A 453 -15.46 14.71 -38.21
C LYS A 453 -14.44 15.84 -38.14
N ILE A 454 -13.20 15.53 -37.77
CA ILE A 454 -12.10 16.50 -37.71
C ILE A 454 -11.82 17.07 -39.10
N LEU A 455 -11.82 16.22 -40.14
CA LEU A 455 -11.61 16.66 -41.52
C LEU A 455 -12.73 17.57 -42.02
N LYS A 456 -14.00 17.28 -41.69
CA LYS A 456 -15.15 18.16 -42.01
C LYS A 456 -15.08 19.52 -41.32
N ASN A 457 -14.34 19.62 -40.21
CA ASN A 457 -14.11 20.86 -39.50
C ASN A 457 -12.99 21.71 -40.12
N ARG A 458 -12.15 21.13 -40.98
CA ARG A 458 -11.12 21.86 -41.71
C ARG A 458 -11.72 22.70 -42.83
N VAL A 459 -11.30 23.96 -42.95
CA VAL A 459 -11.67 24.85 -44.05
C VAL A 459 -10.39 25.34 -44.72
N PHE A 460 -10.25 24.99 -46.00
CA PHE A 460 -9.20 25.49 -46.87
C PHE A 460 -9.72 26.78 -47.49
N MET A 461 -9.17 27.93 -47.07
CA MET A 461 -9.36 29.16 -47.81
C MET A 461 -8.16 29.36 -48.75
N SER A 462 -8.45 29.79 -49.98
CA SER A 462 -7.44 30.19 -50.98
C SER A 462 -6.67 31.43 -50.55
#